data_AF-A0A534SDM3-F1
#
_entry.id   AF-A0A534SDM3-F1
#
_cell.length_a   1.000
_cell.length_b   1.000
_cell.length_c   1.000
_cell.angle_alpha   90.00
_cell.angle_beta   90.00
_cell.angle_gamma   90.00
#
_symmetry.space_group_name_H-M   'P 1'
#
loop_
_entity.id
_entity.type
_entity.pdbx_description
1 polymer ?
#
loop_
_entity_poly.entity_id
_entity_poly.type
_entity_poly.pdbx_seq_one_letter_code
_entity_poly.pdbx_strand_id
1 'polypeptide(L)'
;MQNKIFVLLLCAFLLVLSLAATARPALALGPWKAQIVDAESKQPVNNVVVLAVWTKVTLVPEGSVNFYYYDSVETMADQEGRFTIAERDYSRFDAHVLAEPELFFFKPGYGQWRFQGEEIWLKLDADEKRKRYAEAGKLFGSTGVVIEMPPLKTREERARYYRDRIQPYGVPLEQKRAWLETDRVEREHLGL
;
A
#
# COMPACT_ATOMS: atom_id res chain seq x y z
N MET A 1 -55.15 -9.99 -23.89
CA MET A 1 -54.07 -9.00 -24.12
C MET A 1 -53.28 -8.67 -22.85
N GLN A 2 -53.96 -8.50 -21.70
CA GLN A 2 -53.34 -8.24 -20.38
C GLN A 2 -52.23 -9.23 -19.96
N ASN A 3 -52.42 -10.54 -20.17
CA ASN A 3 -51.43 -11.54 -19.73
C ASN A 3 -50.08 -11.45 -20.48
N LYS A 4 -50.08 -10.99 -21.74
CA LYS A 4 -48.83 -10.85 -22.52
C LYS A 4 -48.00 -9.64 -22.06
N ILE A 5 -48.67 -8.56 -21.68
CA ILE A 5 -48.03 -7.36 -21.14
C ILE A 5 -47.42 -7.65 -19.76
N PHE A 6 -48.13 -8.40 -18.91
CA PHE A 6 -47.63 -8.81 -17.60
C PHE A 6 -46.38 -9.69 -17.71
N VAL A 7 -46.37 -10.66 -18.62
CA VAL A 7 -45.20 -11.53 -18.86
C VAL A 7 -44.00 -10.74 -19.39
N LEU A 8 -44.20 -9.80 -20.31
CA LEU A 8 -43.12 -8.95 -20.82
C LEU A 8 -42.51 -8.05 -19.73
N LEU A 9 -43.35 -7.46 -18.87
CA LEU A 9 -42.89 -6.64 -17.74
C LEU A 9 -42.14 -7.49 -16.70
N LEU A 10 -42.60 -8.71 -16.43
CA LEU A 10 -41.91 -9.64 -15.54
C LEU A 10 -40.55 -10.06 -16.11
N CYS A 11 -40.46 -10.37 -17.40
CA CYS A 11 -39.19 -10.70 -18.05
C CYS A 11 -38.21 -9.53 -18.04
N ALA A 12 -38.68 -8.30 -18.32
CA ALA A 12 -37.85 -7.10 -18.25
C ALA A 12 -37.36 -6.84 -16.82
N PHE A 13 -38.22 -7.01 -15.82
CA PHE A 13 -37.87 -6.85 -14.40
C PHE A 13 -36.83 -7.89 -13.94
N LEU A 14 -36.99 -9.17 -14.35
CA LEU A 14 -36.03 -10.23 -14.06
C LEU A 14 -34.69 -10.01 -14.78
N LEU A 15 -34.68 -9.42 -15.97
CA LEU A 15 -33.46 -9.08 -16.71
C LEU A 15 -32.71 -7.89 -16.08
N VAL A 16 -33.42 -6.90 -15.53
CA VAL A 16 -32.83 -5.79 -14.76
C VAL A 16 -32.25 -6.29 -13.44
N LEU A 17 -32.96 -7.20 -12.74
CA LEU A 17 -32.49 -7.84 -11.51
C LEU A 17 -31.24 -8.71 -11.76
N SER A 18 -31.17 -9.43 -12.88
CA SER A 18 -29.99 -10.24 -13.22
C SER A 18 -28.78 -9.39 -13.60
N LEU A 19 -28.97 -8.23 -14.26
CA LEU A 19 -27.88 -7.28 -14.50
C LEU A 19 -27.34 -6.67 -13.20
N ALA A 20 -28.23 -6.31 -12.25
CA ALA A 20 -27.83 -5.77 -10.95
C ALA A 20 -27.11 -6.79 -10.06
N ALA A 21 -27.45 -8.09 -10.17
CA ALA A 21 -26.85 -9.17 -9.37
C ALA A 21 -25.43 -9.60 -9.82
N THR A 22 -24.90 -9.06 -10.92
CA THR A 22 -23.52 -9.36 -11.38
C THR A 22 -22.51 -8.26 -11.06
N ALA A 23 -22.91 -7.21 -10.34
CA ALA A 23 -21.98 -6.26 -9.77
C ALA A 23 -21.28 -6.93 -8.57
N ARG A 24 -20.14 -7.59 -8.83
CA ARG A 24 -19.16 -7.82 -7.76
C ARG A 24 -18.87 -6.45 -7.14
N PRO A 25 -18.93 -6.28 -5.82
CA PRO A 25 -18.52 -5.03 -5.20
C PRO A 25 -17.11 -4.70 -5.67
N ALA A 26 -16.87 -3.44 -6.05
CA ALA A 26 -15.52 -2.97 -6.29
C ALA A 26 -14.68 -3.34 -5.06
N LEU A 27 -13.50 -3.93 -5.27
CA LEU A 27 -12.55 -4.15 -4.20
C LEU A 27 -12.06 -2.76 -3.79
N ALA A 28 -12.68 -2.21 -2.74
CA ALA A 28 -12.21 -0.97 -2.11
C ALA A 28 -10.77 -1.21 -1.61
N LEU A 29 -9.78 -0.71 -2.36
CA LEU A 29 -8.37 -0.81 -1.98
C LEU A 29 -7.98 0.42 -1.18
N GLY A 30 -8.55 0.56 0.02
CA GLY A 30 -8.31 1.65 0.94
C GLY A 30 -9.59 2.07 1.69
N PRO A 31 -9.57 3.23 2.37
CA PRO A 31 -8.44 4.15 2.53
C PRO A 31 -7.28 3.50 3.31
N TRP A 32 -6.04 3.95 3.07
CA TRP A 32 -4.87 3.51 3.83
C TRP A 32 -4.43 4.60 4.78
N LYS A 33 -4.59 4.36 6.09
CA LYS A 33 -4.28 5.33 7.14
C LYS A 33 -3.20 4.80 8.05
N ALA A 34 -2.23 5.64 8.39
CA ALA A 34 -1.29 5.33 9.45
C ALA A 34 -0.70 6.59 10.08
N GLN A 35 -0.11 6.39 11.26
CA GLN A 35 0.76 7.34 11.93
C GLN A 35 2.17 6.76 12.00
N ILE A 36 3.16 7.56 11.62
CA ILE A 36 4.56 7.20 11.62
C ILE A 36 5.23 7.86 12.83
N VAL A 37 5.92 7.04 13.62
CA VAL A 37 6.61 7.48 14.83
C VAL A 37 8.06 7.00 14.81
N ASP A 38 8.90 7.73 15.53
CA ASP A 38 10.28 7.37 15.76
C ASP A 38 10.32 6.15 16.69
N ALA A 39 11.05 5.11 16.30
CA ALA A 39 11.02 3.84 17.03
C ALA A 39 11.58 3.96 18.45
N GLU A 40 12.44 4.93 18.73
CA GLU A 40 13.06 5.13 20.05
C GLU A 40 12.24 6.09 20.90
N SER A 41 12.02 7.31 20.41
CA SER A 41 11.37 8.39 21.16
C SER A 41 9.85 8.33 21.16
N LYS A 42 9.26 7.52 20.28
CA LYS A 42 7.81 7.41 20.03
C LYS A 42 7.14 8.73 19.61
N GLN A 43 7.93 9.74 19.26
CA GLN A 43 7.41 11.00 18.75
C GLN A 43 7.04 10.86 17.26
N PRO A 44 6.04 11.62 16.78
CA PRO A 44 5.70 11.61 15.37
C PRO A 44 6.86 11.99 14.44
N VAL A 45 6.98 11.30 13.31
CA VAL A 45 7.96 11.63 12.26
C VAL A 45 7.24 12.29 11.10
N ASN A 46 7.50 13.58 10.91
CA ASN A 46 6.95 14.34 9.80
C ASN A 46 7.75 14.17 8.51
N ASN A 47 7.16 14.57 7.39
CA ASN A 47 7.80 14.62 6.08
C ASN A 47 8.40 13.27 5.62
N VAL A 48 7.81 12.16 6.07
CA VAL A 48 8.13 10.84 5.53
C VAL A 48 7.41 10.72 4.20
N VAL A 49 8.16 10.44 3.13
CA VAL A 49 7.56 10.15 1.84
C VAL A 49 7.00 8.74 1.89
N VAL A 50 5.73 8.60 1.52
CA VAL A 50 5.03 7.32 1.45
C VAL A 50 4.60 7.10 0.02
N LEU A 51 5.01 5.98 -0.56
CA LEU A 51 4.63 5.58 -1.90
C LEU A 51 3.89 4.26 -1.82
N ALA A 52 2.61 4.27 -2.19
CA ALA A 52 1.82 3.06 -2.41
C ALA A 52 1.97 2.63 -3.86
N VAL A 53 2.26 1.35 -4.09
CA VAL A 53 2.40 0.77 -5.42
C VAL A 53 1.45 -0.40 -5.57
N TRP A 54 0.51 -0.29 -6.50
CA TRP A 54 -0.39 -1.39 -6.86
C TRP A 54 0.23 -2.17 -8.01
N THR A 55 0.20 -3.50 -7.88
CA THR A 55 0.62 -4.41 -8.93
C THR A 55 -0.55 -5.27 -9.41
N LYS A 56 -0.54 -5.55 -10.71
CA LYS A 56 -1.42 -6.53 -11.34
C LYS A 56 -0.75 -7.90 -11.30
N VAL A 57 -1.51 -8.88 -10.82
CA VAL A 57 -1.09 -10.28 -10.81
C VAL A 57 -1.70 -10.99 -12.03
N THR A 58 -0.86 -11.64 -12.83
CA THR A 58 -1.30 -12.43 -14.00
C THR A 58 -0.75 -13.85 -13.92
N LEU A 59 -1.63 -14.83 -14.08
CA LEU A 59 -1.24 -16.23 -14.28
C LEU A 59 -0.81 -16.42 -15.73
N VAL A 60 0.39 -16.95 -15.95
CA VAL A 60 0.83 -17.34 -17.29
C VAL A 60 0.60 -18.83 -17.53
N PRO A 61 0.49 -19.28 -18.80
CA PRO A 61 0.15 -20.67 -19.12
C PRO A 61 1.07 -21.73 -18.50
N GLU A 62 2.34 -21.41 -18.21
CA GLU A 62 3.27 -22.32 -17.55
C GLU A 62 3.00 -22.50 -16.04
N GLY A 63 1.98 -21.85 -15.48
CA GLY A 63 1.62 -21.92 -14.06
C GLY A 63 2.43 -20.99 -13.16
N SER A 64 3.31 -20.15 -13.71
CA SER A 64 3.96 -19.08 -12.96
C SER A 64 3.07 -17.83 -12.87
N VAL A 65 3.47 -16.91 -11.99
CA VAL A 65 2.74 -15.68 -11.70
C VAL A 65 3.63 -14.50 -12.01
N ASN A 66 3.14 -13.58 -12.84
CA ASN A 66 3.81 -12.32 -13.15
C ASN A 66 3.17 -11.17 -12.38
N PHE A 67 4.02 -10.28 -11.87
CA PHE A 67 3.63 -9.03 -11.20
C PHE A 67 4.02 -7.86 -12.10
N TYR A 68 3.06 -7.03 -12.44
CA TYR A 68 3.28 -5.84 -13.25
C TYR A 68 2.88 -4.60 -12.47
N TYR A 69 3.68 -3.54 -12.55
CA TYR A 69 3.27 -2.22 -12.09
C TYR A 69 1.92 -1.84 -12.72
N TYR A 70 1.00 -1.33 -11.90
CA TYR A 70 -0.30 -0.88 -12.37
C TYR A 70 -0.52 0.61 -12.11
N ASP A 71 -0.38 1.02 -10.85
CA ASP A 71 -0.61 2.40 -10.43
C ASP A 71 0.21 2.68 -9.16
N SER A 72 0.41 3.95 -8.84
CA SER A 72 1.02 4.38 -7.59
C SER A 72 0.45 5.70 -7.09
N VAL A 73 0.57 5.91 -5.77
CA VAL A 73 0.25 7.18 -5.14
C VAL A 73 1.39 7.53 -4.20
N GLU A 74 1.93 8.72 -4.40
CA GLU A 74 2.87 9.34 -3.49
C GLU A 74 2.12 10.31 -2.56
N THR A 75 2.44 10.26 -1.27
CA THR A 75 1.97 11.20 -0.27
C THR A 75 3.09 11.46 0.74
N MET A 76 2.87 12.40 1.65
CA MET A 76 3.83 12.75 2.68
C MET A 76 3.16 12.84 4.04
N ALA A 77 3.84 12.35 5.06
CA ALA A 77 3.34 12.43 6.44
C ALA A 77 3.29 13.88 6.93
N ASP A 78 2.18 14.22 7.59
CA ASP A 78 1.93 15.54 8.18
C ASP A 78 2.80 15.83 9.41
N GLN A 79 2.55 16.97 10.07
CA GLN A 79 3.30 17.38 11.26
C GLN A 79 3.16 16.41 12.44
N GLU A 80 2.05 15.68 12.49
CA GLU A 80 1.77 14.65 13.48
C GLU A 80 2.11 13.24 12.97
N GLY A 81 2.89 13.15 11.89
CA GLY A 81 3.36 11.90 11.29
C GLY A 81 2.27 11.07 10.64
N ARG A 82 1.08 11.62 10.39
CA ARG A 82 -0.03 10.89 9.79
C ARG A 82 -0.02 11.04 8.27
N PHE A 83 -0.46 10.00 7.59
CA PHE A 83 -0.81 10.08 6.18
C PHE A 83 -2.13 9.36 5.91
N THR A 84 -2.77 9.72 4.82
CA THR A 84 -3.92 9.01 4.29
C THR A 84 -3.79 8.90 2.78
N ILE A 85 -3.94 7.69 2.27
CA ILE A 85 -4.12 7.43 0.85
C ILE A 85 -5.59 7.11 0.66
N ALA A 86 -6.26 7.92 -0.15
CA ALA A 86 -7.69 7.78 -0.40
C ALA A 86 -8.01 6.40 -0.99
N GLU A 87 -9.24 5.95 -0.75
CA GLU A 87 -9.77 4.77 -1.42
C GLU A 87 -9.68 4.93 -2.94
N ARG A 88 -9.30 3.85 -3.62
CA ARG A 88 -9.20 3.83 -5.08
C ARG A 88 -10.25 2.88 -5.64
N ASP A 89 -11.05 3.40 -6.55
CA ASP A 89 -11.97 2.61 -7.34
C ASP A 89 -11.25 2.14 -8.61
N TYR A 90 -11.10 0.82 -8.75
CA TYR A 90 -10.55 0.20 -9.94
C TYR A 90 -11.68 -0.54 -10.66
N SER A 91 -11.74 -0.36 -11.98
CA SER A 91 -12.82 -0.92 -12.78
C SER A 91 -12.87 -2.44 -12.67
N ARG A 92 -14.07 -3.01 -12.54
CA ARG A 92 -14.31 -4.47 -12.60
C ARG A 92 -13.79 -5.15 -13.87
N PHE A 93 -13.49 -4.37 -14.92
CA PHE A 93 -12.93 -4.86 -16.18
C PHE A 93 -11.40 -5.01 -16.13
N ASP A 94 -10.75 -4.52 -15.07
CA ASP A 94 -9.39 -4.95 -14.70
C ASP A 94 -9.47 -6.38 -14.15
N ALA A 95 -9.65 -7.36 -15.03
CA ALA A 95 -9.80 -8.78 -14.69
C ALA A 95 -8.56 -9.43 -14.03
N HIS A 96 -7.54 -8.64 -13.72
CA HIS A 96 -6.35 -9.05 -12.97
C HIS A 96 -6.57 -8.80 -11.49
N VAL A 97 -6.11 -9.73 -10.65
CA VAL A 97 -6.16 -9.53 -9.20
C VAL A 97 -5.14 -8.45 -8.85
N LEU A 98 -5.63 -7.29 -8.39
CA LEU A 98 -4.78 -6.28 -7.79
C LEU A 98 -4.37 -6.77 -6.41
N ALA A 99 -3.07 -6.77 -6.15
CA ALA A 99 -2.58 -6.96 -4.79
C ALA A 99 -2.93 -5.73 -3.93
N GLU A 100 -2.99 -5.93 -2.60
CA GLU A 100 -2.85 -4.81 -1.67
C GLU A 100 -1.59 -4.00 -2.06
N PRO A 101 -1.62 -2.67 -1.96
CA PRO A 101 -0.48 -1.86 -2.34
C PRO A 101 0.72 -2.24 -1.50
N GLU A 102 1.87 -2.37 -2.16
CA GLU A 102 3.14 -2.37 -1.47
C GLU A 102 3.44 -0.94 -1.01
N LEU A 103 3.68 -0.78 0.29
CA LEU A 103 3.96 0.52 0.90
C LEU A 103 5.46 0.71 1.10
N PHE A 104 5.98 1.75 0.47
CA PHE A 104 7.36 2.19 0.65
C PHE A 104 7.38 3.46 1.48
N PHE A 105 8.33 3.53 2.41
CA PHE A 105 8.50 4.66 3.32
C PHE A 105 9.93 5.13 3.22
N PHE A 106 10.13 6.45 3.09
CA PHE A 106 11.46 7.00 3.03
C PHE A 106 11.57 8.35 3.74
N LYS A 107 12.58 8.43 4.62
CA LYS A 107 12.97 9.65 5.34
C LYS A 107 14.48 9.63 5.55
N PRO A 108 15.20 10.71 5.20
CA PRO A 108 16.63 10.82 5.44
C PRO A 108 16.95 10.65 6.92
N GLY A 109 17.94 9.83 7.23
CA GLY A 109 18.33 9.51 8.62
C GLY A 109 17.48 8.46 9.32
N TYR A 110 16.54 7.81 8.64
CA TYR A 110 15.74 6.72 9.20
C TYR A 110 15.93 5.42 8.42
N GLY A 111 15.76 4.30 9.12
CA GLY A 111 15.89 2.95 8.59
C GLY A 111 14.57 2.31 8.19
N GLN A 112 14.63 0.99 7.99
CA GLN A 112 13.48 0.18 7.58
C GLN A 112 12.32 0.32 8.58
N TRP A 113 11.13 0.61 8.04
CA TRP A 113 9.91 0.70 8.83
C TRP A 113 9.48 -0.67 9.38
N ARG A 114 8.69 -0.66 10.45
CA ARG A 114 8.09 -1.84 11.07
C ARG A 114 6.76 -1.50 11.74
N PHE A 115 5.91 -2.48 12.00
CA PHE A 115 4.73 -2.24 12.84
C PHE A 115 5.13 -1.96 14.29
N GLN A 116 4.34 -1.16 15.00
CA GLN A 116 4.58 -0.93 16.43
C GLN A 116 4.61 -2.25 17.20
N GLY A 117 5.69 -2.47 17.95
CA GLY A 117 5.90 -3.70 18.74
C GLY A 117 6.43 -4.90 17.94
N GLU A 118 6.75 -4.73 16.65
CA GLU A 118 7.27 -5.81 15.79
C GLU A 118 8.62 -6.37 16.25
N GLU A 119 9.43 -5.61 16.99
CA GLU A 119 10.69 -6.10 17.55
C GLU A 119 10.51 -7.40 18.37
N ILE A 120 9.35 -7.55 18.98
CA ILE A 120 8.96 -8.74 19.75
C ILE A 120 8.58 -9.90 18.80
N TRP A 121 8.11 -9.59 17.59
CA TRP A 121 7.63 -10.57 16.61
C TRP A 121 8.77 -11.32 15.96
N LEU A 122 10.00 -10.81 15.97
CA LEU A 122 11.17 -11.50 15.41
C LEU A 122 11.37 -12.90 16.00
N LYS A 123 10.91 -13.12 17.25
CA LYS A 123 10.94 -14.40 17.98
C LYS A 123 9.81 -15.36 17.62
N LEU A 124 8.82 -14.92 16.85
CA LEU A 124 7.69 -15.74 16.39
C LEU A 124 8.09 -16.55 15.15
N ASP A 125 7.41 -17.68 14.96
CA ASP A 125 7.52 -18.45 13.72
C ASP A 125 6.90 -17.69 12.52
N ALA A 126 7.13 -18.22 11.32
CA ALA A 126 6.72 -17.58 10.07
C ALA A 126 5.20 -17.48 9.92
N ASP A 127 4.43 -18.43 10.44
CA ASP A 127 2.98 -18.47 10.29
C ASP A 127 2.31 -17.45 11.21
N GLU A 128 2.78 -17.37 12.47
CA GLU A 128 2.30 -16.36 13.41
C GLU A 128 2.69 -14.95 12.97
N LYS A 129 3.90 -14.76 12.41
CA LYS A 129 4.28 -13.49 11.75
C LYS A 129 3.28 -13.14 10.65
N ARG A 130 3.03 -14.06 9.72
CA ARG A 130 2.09 -13.84 8.60
C ARG A 130 0.71 -13.44 9.10
N LYS A 131 0.21 -14.10 10.16
CA LYS A 131 -1.07 -13.79 10.78
C LYS A 131 -1.10 -12.38 11.35
N ARG A 132 -0.07 -11.97 12.11
CA ARG A 132 0.01 -10.61 12.67
C ARG A 132 0.13 -9.54 11.61
N TYR A 133 0.88 -9.78 10.55
CA TYR A 133 0.94 -8.89 9.39
C TYR A 133 -0.43 -8.72 8.74
N ALA A 134 -1.18 -9.81 8.55
CA ALA A 134 -2.54 -9.76 8.01
C ALA A 134 -3.52 -9.03 8.95
N GLU A 135 -3.39 -9.19 10.27
CA GLU A 135 -4.21 -8.49 11.25
C GLU A 135 -3.89 -6.99 11.31
N ALA A 136 -2.61 -6.62 11.34
CA ALA A 136 -2.17 -5.24 11.27
C ALA A 136 -2.58 -4.59 9.95
N GLY A 137 -2.48 -5.33 8.84
CA GLY A 137 -2.94 -4.90 7.51
C GLY A 137 -4.40 -4.43 7.51
N LYS A 138 -5.31 -5.16 8.18
CA LYS A 138 -6.73 -4.81 8.27
C LYS A 138 -6.97 -3.47 8.99
N LEU A 139 -6.06 -3.02 9.83
CA LEU A 139 -6.20 -1.77 10.57
C LEU A 139 -5.98 -0.54 9.68
N PHE A 140 -5.26 -0.67 8.55
CA PHE A 140 -5.08 0.43 7.59
C PHE A 140 -6.42 0.99 7.10
N GLY A 141 -7.40 0.11 6.85
CA GLY A 141 -8.73 0.45 6.36
C GLY A 141 -9.69 1.01 7.41
N SER A 142 -9.36 0.94 8.70
CA SER A 142 -10.24 1.34 9.79
C SER A 142 -9.71 2.56 10.57
N THR A 143 -9.12 2.32 11.73
CA THR A 143 -8.57 3.35 12.63
C THR A 143 -7.20 3.86 12.19
N GLY A 144 -6.53 3.13 11.31
CA GLY A 144 -5.14 3.32 10.94
C GLY A 144 -4.18 2.54 11.85
N VAL A 145 -2.95 2.34 11.37
CA VAL A 145 -1.87 1.64 12.08
C VAL A 145 -0.81 2.60 12.58
N VAL A 146 -0.02 2.17 13.57
CA VAL A 146 1.21 2.85 13.98
C VAL A 146 2.41 2.15 13.34
N ILE A 147 3.17 2.90 12.56
CA ILE A 147 4.41 2.49 11.90
C ILE A 147 5.57 3.10 12.65
N GLU A 148 6.56 2.30 13.00
CA GLU A 148 7.80 2.76 13.61
C GLU A 148 8.91 2.83 12.57
N MET A 149 9.68 3.91 12.57
CA MET A 149 10.92 4.03 11.81
C MET A 149 12.10 4.23 12.78
N PRO A 150 13.12 3.35 12.77
CA PRO A 150 14.28 3.51 13.64
C PRO A 150 15.21 4.61 13.12
N PRO A 151 15.67 5.54 13.97
CA PRO A 151 16.67 6.52 13.57
C PRO A 151 18.02 5.85 13.31
N LEU A 152 18.73 6.29 12.27
CA LEU A 152 20.09 5.85 11.94
C LEU A 152 21.07 6.92 12.42
N LYS A 153 21.85 6.59 13.46
CA LYS A 153 22.61 7.55 14.25
C LYS A 153 23.94 7.90 13.62
N THR A 154 24.47 6.99 12.82
CA THR A 154 25.78 7.13 12.17
C THR A 154 25.64 7.22 10.65
N ARG A 155 26.63 7.83 10.01
CA ARG A 155 26.72 7.89 8.55
C ARG A 155 26.83 6.48 7.96
N GLU A 156 27.54 5.58 8.64
CA GLU A 156 27.76 4.20 8.22
C GLU A 156 26.46 3.38 8.24
N GLU A 157 25.62 3.56 9.27
CA GLU A 157 24.29 2.96 9.33
C GLU A 157 23.40 3.46 8.18
N ARG A 158 23.40 4.77 7.93
CA ARG A 158 22.67 5.39 6.81
C ARG A 158 23.14 4.87 5.46
N ALA A 159 24.45 4.82 5.24
CA ALA A 159 25.04 4.32 3.99
C ALA A 159 24.73 2.85 3.74
N ARG A 160 24.72 2.03 4.81
CA ARG A 160 24.35 0.61 4.74
C ARG A 160 22.89 0.46 4.37
N TYR A 161 22.00 1.12 5.11
CA TYR A 161 20.57 1.08 4.81
C TYR A 161 20.28 1.59 3.40
N TYR A 162 20.87 2.72 2.99
CA TYR A 162 20.68 3.29 1.66
C TYR A 162 21.03 2.31 0.53
N ARG A 163 22.09 1.53 0.71
CA ARG A 163 22.53 0.51 -0.26
C ARG A 163 21.58 -0.68 -0.33
N ASP A 164 21.13 -1.14 0.82
CA ASP A 164 20.42 -2.40 0.97
C ASP A 164 18.88 -2.22 0.91
N ARG A 165 18.38 -0.98 0.95
CA ARG A 165 16.95 -0.71 0.94
C ARG A 165 16.29 -1.17 -0.36
N ILE A 166 15.07 -1.67 -0.22
CA ILE A 166 14.22 -2.01 -1.36
C ILE A 166 13.78 -0.70 -2.03
N GLN A 167 14.04 -0.59 -3.34
CA GLN A 167 13.59 0.56 -4.13
C GLN A 167 12.25 0.23 -4.79
N PRO A 168 11.36 1.22 -4.96
CA PRO A 168 10.15 1.06 -5.75
C PRO A 168 10.49 1.05 -7.26
N TYR A 169 11.02 -0.08 -7.72
CA TYR A 169 11.33 -0.33 -9.13
C TYR A 169 10.05 -0.40 -9.97
N GLY A 170 10.14 -0.01 -11.25
CA GLY A 170 8.99 -0.03 -12.16
C GLY A 170 7.99 1.13 -12.01
N VAL A 171 8.06 1.90 -10.92
CA VAL A 171 7.26 3.12 -10.74
C VAL A 171 7.80 4.25 -11.65
N PRO A 172 6.97 4.86 -12.52
CA PRO A 172 7.37 5.99 -13.35
C PRO A 172 7.92 7.17 -12.54
N LEU A 173 8.91 7.89 -13.07
CA LEU A 173 9.63 8.93 -12.33
C LEU A 173 8.70 10.08 -11.89
N GLU A 174 7.75 10.43 -12.73
CA GLU A 174 6.76 11.46 -12.49
C GLU A 174 5.81 11.13 -11.33
N GLN A 175 5.66 9.84 -10.98
CA GLN A 175 4.80 9.39 -9.88
C GLN A 175 5.53 9.25 -8.54
N LYS A 176 6.85 9.49 -8.50
CA LYS A 176 7.67 9.42 -7.28
C LYS A 176 8.59 10.62 -7.10
N ARG A 177 8.08 11.81 -7.38
CA ARG A 177 8.88 13.04 -7.42
C ARG A 177 9.43 13.40 -6.04
N ALA A 178 8.61 13.36 -4.99
CA ALA A 178 9.05 13.67 -3.64
C ALA A 178 10.06 12.63 -3.13
N TRP A 179 9.89 11.36 -3.51
CA TRP A 179 10.83 10.28 -3.24
C TRP A 179 12.20 10.58 -3.84
N LEU A 180 12.25 10.92 -5.14
CA LEU A 180 13.50 11.24 -5.84
C LEU A 180 14.21 12.45 -5.25
N GLU A 181 13.46 13.48 -4.86
CA GLU A 181 14.03 14.66 -4.21
C GLU A 181 14.61 14.32 -2.83
N THR A 182 13.87 13.53 -2.05
CA THR A 182 14.32 13.05 -0.75
C THR A 182 15.55 12.15 -0.89
N ASP A 183 15.60 11.36 -1.97
CA ASP A 183 16.72 10.49 -2.30
C ASP A 183 17.99 11.31 -2.57
N ARG A 184 17.85 12.37 -3.36
CA ARG A 184 18.94 13.31 -3.65
C ARG A 184 19.51 13.91 -2.35
N VAL A 185 18.67 14.34 -1.42
CA VAL A 185 19.10 14.88 -0.12
C VAL A 185 19.91 13.84 0.68
N GLU A 186 19.45 12.59 0.72
CA GLU A 186 20.18 11.52 1.40
C GLU A 186 21.53 11.25 0.73
N ARG A 187 21.57 11.19 -0.60
CA ARG A 187 22.81 10.99 -1.37
C ARG A 187 23.83 12.10 -1.13
N GLU A 188 23.38 13.36 -1.14
CA GLU A 188 24.24 14.51 -0.85
C GLU A 188 24.84 14.42 0.55
N HIS A 189 24.03 14.04 1.56
CA HIS A 189 24.53 13.79 2.91
C HIS A 189 25.56 12.65 2.98
N LEU A 190 25.36 11.61 2.17
CA LEU A 190 26.24 10.45 2.10
C LEU A 190 27.48 10.70 1.21
N GLY A 191 27.51 11.75 0.39
CA GLY A 191 28.57 12.01 -0.59
C GLY A 191 28.54 11.04 -1.78
N LEU A 192 27.34 10.75 -2.30
CA LEU A 192 27.06 9.83 -3.44
C LEU A 192 26.46 10.53 -4.66
#